data_AF-X1GE88-F1
#
_entry.id   AF-X1GE88-F1
#
_cell.length_a   1.000
_cell.length_b   1.000
_cell.length_c   1.000
_cell.angle_alpha   90.00
_cell.angle_beta   90.00
_cell.angle_gamma   90.00
#
_symmetry.space_group_name_H-M   'P 1'
#
loop_
_entity.id
_entity.type
_entity.pdbx_description
1 polymer ?
#
loop_
_entity_poly.entity_id
_entity_poly.type
_entity_poly.pdbx_seq_one_letter_code
_entity_poly.pdbx_strand_id
1 'polypeptide(L)'
;GTVSEVSIVPRKKKKNSTRIPVGAEQLEDVLDPLTAAFLAVRPNTPAGNLEICRQTIPVFDGKQRFDVVLTPKRSESLGSGAPKSLSGPAAVCRVRYVPVAGHRTDHSGVQFMRTTERIEVWLVPVPRTSLYVPYKILVPTGWGDGSITLTRLKIKPNRP
;
A
#
# COMPACT_ATOMS: atom_id res chain seq x y z
N GLY A 1 -11.10 11.04 -0.81
CA GLY A 1 -10.65 11.92 -1.90
C GLY A 1 -11.16 11.39 -3.22
N THR A 2 -11.68 12.27 -4.10
CA THR A 2 -12.34 11.86 -5.34
C THR A 2 -11.46 12.14 -6.55
N VAL A 3 -11.40 11.20 -7.50
CA VAL A 3 -10.66 11.41 -8.75
C VAL A 3 -11.46 12.32 -9.67
N SER A 4 -10.91 13.50 -9.97
CA SER A 4 -11.54 14.49 -10.85
C SER A 4 -11.27 14.26 -12.33
N GLU A 5 -10.11 13.72 -12.69
CA GLU A 5 -9.72 13.49 -14.08
C GLU A 5 -8.78 12.28 -14.22
N VAL A 6 -8.98 11.51 -15.30
CA VAL A 6 -8.07 10.43 -15.72
C VAL A 6 -7.82 10.56 -17.21
N SER A 7 -6.54 10.71 -17.59
CA SER A 7 -6.13 10.79 -18.99
C SER A 7 -5.17 9.67 -19.36
N ILE A 8 -5.46 8.96 -20.46
CA ILE A 8 -4.59 7.93 -21.02
C ILE A 8 -4.27 8.33 -22.46
N VAL A 9 -3.01 8.72 -22.69
CA VAL A 9 -2.50 9.14 -24.00
C VAL A 9 -1.40 8.16 -24.44
N PRO A 10 -1.49 7.58 -25.65
CA PRO A 10 -2.57 7.72 -26.64
C PRO A 10 -3.84 6.97 -26.21
N ARG A 11 -5.00 7.46 -26.67
CA ARG A 11 -6.29 6.80 -26.41
C ARG A 11 -6.26 5.37 -26.95
N LYS A 12 -6.62 4.39 -26.12
CA LYS A 12 -6.65 2.98 -26.52
C LYS A 12 -7.72 2.76 -27.59
N LYS A 13 -7.31 2.21 -28.73
CA LYS A 13 -8.18 1.99 -29.90
C LYS A 13 -9.26 0.91 -29.71
N LYS A 14 -9.10 -0.03 -28.76
CA LYS A 14 -10.04 -1.15 -28.56
C LYS A 14 -10.46 -1.29 -27.09
N LYS A 15 -11.76 -1.43 -26.86
CA LYS A 15 -12.29 -1.96 -25.59
C LYS A 15 -11.83 -3.41 -25.47
N ASN A 16 -11.17 -3.74 -24.37
CA ASN A 16 -10.80 -5.11 -24.07
C ASN A 16 -11.98 -5.76 -23.34
N SER A 17 -12.56 -6.82 -23.91
CA SER A 17 -13.74 -7.50 -23.37
C SER A 17 -13.52 -8.13 -21.99
N THR A 18 -12.27 -8.45 -21.62
CA THR A 18 -11.95 -9.02 -20.31
C THR A 18 -11.65 -7.97 -19.24
N ARG A 19 -11.63 -6.67 -19.61
CA ARG A 19 -11.41 -5.59 -18.64
C ARG A 19 -12.73 -5.20 -17.97
N ILE A 20 -12.74 -5.27 -16.65
CA ILE A 20 -13.86 -4.74 -15.85
C ILE A 20 -13.81 -3.20 -15.93
N PRO A 21 -14.90 -2.52 -16.33
CA PRO A 21 -14.92 -1.06 -16.38
C PRO A 21 -14.84 -0.47 -14.98
N VAL A 22 -14.26 0.74 -14.86
CA VAL A 22 -14.24 1.50 -13.60
C VAL A 22 -15.46 2.43 -13.60
N GLY A 23 -16.33 2.27 -12.61
CA GLY A 23 -17.49 3.14 -12.38
C GLY A 23 -17.10 4.45 -11.69
N ALA A 24 -17.97 5.45 -11.73
CA ALA A 24 -17.72 6.74 -11.09
C ALA A 24 -17.65 6.61 -9.56
N GLU A 25 -18.54 5.79 -8.99
CA GLU A 25 -18.60 5.47 -7.56
C GLU A 25 -17.32 4.80 -7.05
N GLN A 26 -16.59 4.11 -7.93
CA GLN A 26 -15.34 3.45 -7.58
C GLN A 26 -14.14 4.42 -7.53
N LEU A 27 -14.34 5.67 -7.94
CA LEU A 27 -13.34 6.74 -7.93
C LEU A 27 -13.54 7.71 -6.75
N GLU A 28 -14.53 7.45 -5.90
CA GLU A 28 -14.76 8.17 -4.66
C GLU A 28 -13.97 7.54 -3.51
N ASP A 29 -13.45 8.38 -2.63
CA ASP A 29 -12.68 7.98 -1.45
C ASP A 29 -11.53 7.01 -1.68
N VAL A 30 -10.80 7.22 -2.77
CA VAL A 30 -9.61 6.46 -3.13
C VAL A 30 -8.33 7.25 -2.88
N LEU A 31 -7.24 6.52 -2.65
CA LEU A 31 -5.89 7.04 -2.60
C LEU A 31 -5.10 6.57 -3.83
N ASP A 32 -4.12 7.37 -4.28
CA ASP A 32 -3.13 6.84 -5.20
C ASP A 32 -2.16 5.88 -4.47
N PRO A 33 -1.46 4.97 -5.17
CA PRO A 33 -0.62 3.95 -4.53
C PRO A 33 0.49 4.51 -3.63
N LEU A 34 1.07 5.65 -3.97
CA LEU A 34 2.13 6.26 -3.15
C LEU A 34 1.52 6.84 -1.88
N THR A 35 0.44 7.61 -2.02
CA THR A 35 -0.30 8.14 -0.86
C THR A 35 -0.80 7.01 0.04
N ALA A 36 -1.36 5.94 -0.53
CA ALA A 36 -1.82 4.76 0.21
C ALA A 36 -0.69 4.08 1.00
N ALA A 37 0.53 4.03 0.44
CA ALA A 37 1.68 3.46 1.11
C ALA A 37 2.16 4.31 2.29
N PHE A 38 2.08 5.64 2.20
CA PHE A 38 2.66 6.57 3.17
C PHE A 38 1.65 7.21 4.15
N LEU A 39 0.34 7.17 3.87
CA LEU A 39 -0.71 7.71 4.74
C LEU A 39 -1.40 6.65 5.61
N ALA A 40 -0.63 5.73 6.20
CA ALA A 40 -1.15 4.92 7.29
C ALA A 40 -1.25 5.79 8.55
N VAL A 41 -2.40 6.47 8.71
CA VAL A 41 -2.65 7.35 9.86
C VAL A 41 -3.45 6.60 10.91
N ARG A 42 -2.83 6.37 12.06
CA ARG A 42 -3.55 6.05 13.30
C ARG A 42 -2.94 6.88 14.43
N PRO A 43 -3.63 7.95 14.88
CA PRO A 43 -3.16 8.70 16.03
C PRO A 43 -3.05 7.78 17.24
N ASN A 44 -2.07 8.06 18.11
CA ASN A 44 -1.88 7.39 19.41
C ASN A 44 -1.64 5.86 19.34
N THR A 45 -1.18 5.32 18.21
CA THR A 45 -0.76 3.91 18.11
C THR A 45 0.75 3.81 18.41
N PRO A 46 1.18 3.11 19.47
CA PRO A 46 2.61 2.93 19.78
C PRO A 46 3.35 2.07 18.77
N ALA A 47 4.68 2.23 18.69
CA ALA A 47 5.53 1.42 17.83
C ALA A 47 5.29 -0.09 18.05
N GLY A 48 5.22 -0.84 16.95
CA GLY A 48 4.98 -2.29 16.97
C GLY A 48 3.56 -2.72 17.33
N ASN A 49 2.62 -1.80 17.57
CA ASN A 49 1.23 -2.13 17.82
C ASN A 49 0.52 -2.54 16.52
N LEU A 50 -0.11 -3.72 16.55
CA LEU A 50 -0.74 -4.36 15.40
C LEU A 50 -2.11 -3.77 15.01
N GLU A 51 -2.71 -2.89 15.82
CA GLU A 51 -3.96 -2.21 15.44
C GLU A 51 -3.81 -1.39 14.15
N ILE A 52 -2.61 -0.89 13.85
CA ILE A 52 -2.32 -0.22 12.56
C ILE A 52 -2.58 -1.14 11.35
N CYS A 53 -2.49 -2.45 11.55
CA CYS A 53 -2.73 -3.41 10.48
C CYS A 53 -4.23 -3.71 10.28
N ARG A 54 -5.16 -3.21 11.09
CA ARG A 54 -6.60 -3.48 10.92
C ARG A 54 -7.27 -2.40 10.07
N GLN A 55 -6.98 -2.41 8.77
CA GLN A 55 -7.57 -1.44 7.84
C GLN A 55 -7.64 -1.96 6.40
N THR A 56 -8.62 -1.46 5.67
CA THR A 56 -8.76 -1.61 4.23
C THR A 56 -8.50 -0.26 3.59
N ILE A 57 -7.56 -0.22 2.65
CA ILE A 57 -7.17 1.02 1.97
C ILE A 57 -7.65 0.94 0.52
N PRO A 58 -8.63 1.76 0.12
CA PRO A 58 -9.09 1.85 -1.26
C PRO A 58 -8.07 2.59 -2.13
N VAL A 59 -7.56 1.93 -3.17
CA VAL A 59 -6.51 2.47 -4.05
C VAL A 59 -6.95 2.53 -5.51
N PHE A 60 -6.69 3.66 -6.17
CA PHE A 60 -6.82 3.83 -7.61
C PHE A 60 -5.49 4.30 -8.21
N ASP A 61 -4.95 3.54 -9.17
CA ASP A 61 -3.62 3.80 -9.75
C ASP A 61 -3.64 4.58 -11.08
N GLY A 62 -4.77 5.22 -11.41
CA GLY A 62 -5.00 5.84 -12.71
C GLY A 62 -5.54 4.89 -13.78
N LYS A 63 -5.61 3.58 -13.50
CA LYS A 63 -6.08 2.56 -14.45
C LYS A 63 -7.00 1.52 -13.82
N GLN A 64 -6.75 1.12 -12.59
CA GLN A 64 -7.51 0.10 -11.87
C GLN A 64 -7.79 0.54 -10.44
N ARG A 65 -8.94 0.08 -9.95
CA ARG A 65 -9.38 0.20 -8.57
C ARG A 65 -9.15 -1.11 -7.85
N PHE A 66 -8.50 -1.08 -6.70
CA PHE A 66 -8.25 -2.26 -5.85
C PHE A 66 -8.14 -1.87 -4.38
N ASP A 67 -8.54 -2.77 -3.49
CA ASP A 67 -8.33 -2.60 -2.06
C ASP A 67 -7.03 -3.27 -1.62
N VAL A 68 -6.33 -2.58 -0.73
CA VAL A 68 -5.20 -3.11 0.03
C VAL A 68 -5.71 -3.42 1.42
N VAL A 69 -5.93 -4.69 1.72
CA VAL A 69 -6.38 -5.13 3.04
C VAL A 69 -5.17 -5.50 3.87
N LEU A 70 -4.97 -4.77 4.97
CA LEU A 70 -3.96 -5.09 5.95
C LEU A 70 -4.56 -6.02 7.01
N THR A 71 -3.75 -6.95 7.51
CA THR A 71 -4.10 -7.76 8.68
C THR A 71 -2.89 -7.92 9.62
N PRO A 72 -3.09 -7.95 10.94
CA PRO A 72 -2.03 -8.22 11.90
C PRO A 72 -1.25 -9.49 11.58
N LYS A 73 0.09 -9.43 11.59
CA LYS A 73 0.94 -10.62 11.50
C LYS A 73 1.84 -10.78 12.73
N ARG A 74 2.73 -9.82 13.00
CA ARG A 74 3.66 -9.86 14.15
C ARG A 74 4.28 -8.50 14.44
N SER A 75 4.77 -8.30 15.66
CA SER A 75 5.66 -7.19 16.00
C SER A 75 7.11 -7.65 15.83
N GLU A 76 7.96 -6.84 15.21
CA GLU A 76 9.34 -7.25 14.88
C GLU A 76 10.32 -6.09 15.09
N SER A 77 11.44 -6.36 15.78
CA SER A 77 12.52 -5.38 15.91
C SER A 77 13.15 -5.05 14.56
N LEU A 78 13.44 -3.78 14.33
CA LEU A 78 14.14 -3.34 13.12
C LEU A 78 15.57 -3.89 13.10
N GLY A 79 16.02 -4.35 11.93
CA GLY A 79 17.40 -4.82 11.73
C GLY A 79 18.42 -3.68 11.72
N SER A 80 19.71 -4.03 11.79
CA SER A 80 20.84 -3.07 11.82
C SER A 80 20.95 -2.15 10.61
N GLY A 81 20.28 -2.48 9.49
CA GLY A 81 20.21 -1.67 8.28
C GLY A 81 19.10 -0.60 8.28
N ALA A 82 18.31 -0.47 9.35
CA ALA A 82 17.26 0.54 9.42
C ALA A 82 17.84 1.96 9.55
N PRO A 83 17.22 2.98 8.92
CA PRO A 83 17.60 4.38 9.13
C PRO A 83 17.56 4.74 10.61
N LYS A 84 18.59 5.43 11.12
CA LYS A 84 18.66 5.87 12.53
C LYS A 84 17.48 6.76 12.97
N SER A 85 16.79 7.38 12.02
CA SER A 85 15.58 8.18 12.28
C SER A 85 14.34 7.33 12.57
N LEU A 86 14.39 6.03 12.29
CA LEU A 86 13.40 5.04 12.67
C LEU A 86 13.89 4.30 13.90
N SER A 87 13.02 4.09 14.87
CA SER A 87 13.35 3.40 16.12
C SER A 87 12.15 2.62 16.63
N GLY A 88 12.42 1.63 17.48
CA GLY A 88 11.40 0.74 18.02
C GLY A 88 11.00 -0.40 17.07
N PRO A 89 10.09 -1.27 17.51
CA PRO A 89 9.60 -2.38 16.71
C PRO A 89 8.69 -1.90 15.57
N ALA A 90 8.73 -2.60 14.45
CA ALA A 90 7.77 -2.48 13.36
C ALA A 90 6.54 -3.34 13.64
N ALA A 91 5.37 -2.82 13.25
CA ALA A 91 4.17 -3.64 13.10
C ALA A 91 4.22 -4.29 11.71
N VAL A 92 4.36 -5.61 11.67
CA VAL A 92 4.34 -6.37 10.41
C VAL A 92 2.89 -6.74 10.10
N CYS A 93 2.41 -6.24 8.98
CA CYS A 93 1.08 -6.55 8.46
C CYS A 93 1.20 -7.50 7.27
N ARG A 94 0.30 -8.49 7.19
CA ARG A 94 0.03 -9.18 5.93
C ARG A 94 -0.81 -8.27 5.06
N VAL A 95 -0.48 -8.22 3.77
CA VAL A 95 -1.19 -7.43 2.77
C VAL A 95 -1.93 -8.36 1.82
N ARG A 96 -3.20 -8.06 1.55
CA ARG A 96 -3.99 -8.75 0.54
C ARG A 96 -4.47 -7.76 -0.51
N TYR A 97 -4.21 -8.08 -1.77
CA TYR A 97 -4.66 -7.31 -2.92
C TYR A 97 -6.03 -7.81 -3.37
N VAL A 98 -7.04 -6.95 -3.32
CA VAL A 98 -8.41 -7.24 -3.73
C VAL A 98 -8.78 -6.35 -4.92
N PRO A 99 -8.68 -6.85 -6.16
CA PRO A 99 -9.00 -6.06 -7.33
C PRO A 99 -10.51 -5.86 -7.46
N VAL A 100 -10.91 -4.63 -7.76
CA VAL A 100 -12.32 -4.22 -7.86
C VAL A 100 -12.67 -3.94 -9.32
N ALA A 101 -11.92 -3.06 -10.00
CA ALA A 101 -12.21 -2.66 -11.37
C ALA A 101 -10.97 -2.20 -12.17
N GLY A 102 -11.10 -2.02 -13.48
CA GLY A 102 -10.06 -1.53 -14.40
C GLY A 102 -8.95 -2.56 -14.73
N HIS A 103 -8.91 -3.66 -14.01
CA HIS A 103 -8.06 -4.82 -14.29
C HIS A 103 -8.69 -5.73 -15.34
N ARG A 104 -7.85 -6.58 -15.95
CA ARG A 104 -8.27 -7.66 -16.84
C ARG A 104 -8.43 -8.94 -16.03
N THR A 105 -9.54 -9.64 -16.19
CA THR A 105 -9.81 -10.90 -15.46
C THR A 105 -8.86 -12.02 -15.86
N ASP A 106 -8.31 -11.99 -17.08
CA ASP A 106 -7.36 -12.98 -17.60
C ASP A 106 -5.88 -12.62 -17.34
N HIS A 107 -5.59 -11.53 -16.62
CA HIS A 107 -4.21 -11.10 -16.39
C HIS A 107 -3.55 -11.94 -15.29
N SER A 108 -2.56 -12.75 -15.68
CA SER A 108 -1.83 -13.65 -14.78
C SER A 108 -1.28 -12.96 -13.53
N GLY A 109 -0.68 -11.78 -13.68
CA GLY A 109 -0.18 -11.00 -12.54
C GLY A 109 -1.26 -10.55 -11.56
N VAL A 110 -2.48 -10.25 -12.04
CA VAL A 110 -3.60 -9.88 -11.17
C VAL A 110 -4.06 -11.11 -10.40
N GLN A 111 -4.22 -12.25 -11.09
CA GLN A 111 -4.63 -13.50 -10.44
C GLN A 111 -3.62 -13.97 -9.40
N PHE A 112 -2.33 -13.89 -9.72
CA PHE A 112 -1.27 -14.21 -8.76
C PHE A 112 -1.33 -13.32 -7.51
N MET A 113 -1.46 -12.00 -7.69
CA MET A 113 -1.55 -11.05 -6.58
C MET A 113 -2.82 -11.22 -5.73
N ARG A 114 -3.91 -11.70 -6.33
CA ARG A 114 -5.16 -12.01 -5.61
C ARG A 114 -5.04 -13.22 -4.70
N THR A 115 -4.30 -14.24 -5.12
CA THR A 115 -4.21 -15.52 -4.42
C THR A 115 -3.04 -15.57 -3.44
N THR A 116 -2.04 -14.72 -3.62
CA THR A 116 -0.86 -14.72 -2.73
C THR A 116 -1.19 -14.17 -1.35
N GLU A 117 -0.69 -14.85 -0.32
CA GLU A 117 -0.84 -14.45 1.09
C GLU A 117 0.52 -14.08 1.74
N ARG A 118 1.55 -13.98 0.91
CA ARG A 118 2.94 -13.76 1.31
C ARG A 118 3.40 -12.31 1.21
N ILE A 119 2.51 -11.38 0.82
CA ILE A 119 2.86 -9.95 0.81
C ILE A 119 2.90 -9.45 2.26
N GLU A 120 3.98 -8.79 2.63
CA GLU A 120 4.19 -8.23 3.96
C GLU A 120 4.65 -6.79 3.90
N VAL A 121 4.22 -5.99 4.88
CA VAL A 121 4.70 -4.64 5.09
C VAL A 121 5.09 -4.44 6.55
N TRP A 122 6.25 -3.81 6.78
CA TRP A 122 6.74 -3.42 8.08
C TRP A 122 6.43 -1.94 8.27
N LEU A 123 5.44 -1.62 9.09
CA LEU A 123 5.04 -0.25 9.38
C LEU A 123 5.72 0.25 10.66
N VAL A 124 6.33 1.42 10.58
CA VAL A 124 7.05 2.06 11.69
C VAL A 124 6.48 3.46 11.91
N PRO A 125 6.24 3.89 13.16
CA PRO A 125 5.79 5.25 13.42
C PRO A 125 6.89 6.26 13.09
N VAL A 126 6.49 7.40 12.55
CA VAL A 126 7.36 8.55 12.32
C VAL A 126 7.40 9.38 13.61
N PRO A 127 8.60 9.59 14.21
CA PRO A 127 8.73 10.35 15.44
C PRO A 127 8.03 11.71 15.40
N ARG A 128 7.31 12.05 16.48
CA ARG A 128 6.59 13.33 16.66
C ARG A 128 5.45 13.57 15.65
N THR A 129 4.91 12.51 15.06
CA THR A 129 3.72 12.58 14.19
C THR A 129 2.77 11.43 14.49
N SER A 130 1.56 11.46 13.91
CA SER A 130 0.62 10.33 13.90
C SER A 130 0.77 9.41 12.69
N LEU A 131 1.85 9.55 11.92
CA LEU A 131 2.06 8.86 10.67
C LEU A 131 2.87 7.57 10.88
N TYR A 132 2.49 6.53 10.15
CA TYR A 132 3.30 5.34 9.96
C TYR A 132 3.84 5.32 8.54
N VAL A 133 5.09 4.88 8.40
CA VAL A 133 5.73 4.69 7.09
C VAL A 133 6.13 3.23 6.89
N PRO A 134 6.08 2.73 5.64
CA PRO A 134 6.56 1.41 5.32
C PRO A 134 8.09 1.42 5.32
N TYR A 135 8.69 0.77 6.31
CA TYR A 135 10.14 0.54 6.33
C TYR A 135 10.54 -0.49 5.27
N LYS A 136 9.77 -1.57 5.17
CA LYS A 136 10.01 -2.66 4.22
C LYS A 136 8.69 -3.15 3.65
N ILE A 137 8.67 -3.47 2.38
CA ILE A 137 7.59 -4.20 1.72
C ILE A 137 8.21 -5.42 1.05
N LEU A 138 7.65 -6.59 1.28
CA LEU A 138 8.01 -7.84 0.62
C LEU A 138 6.85 -8.24 -0.29
N VAL A 139 7.13 -8.41 -1.58
CA VAL A 139 6.14 -8.81 -2.57
C VAL A 139 6.63 -10.08 -3.27
N PRO A 140 5.99 -11.23 -3.06
CA PRO A 140 6.28 -12.41 -3.85
C PRO A 140 5.94 -12.13 -5.32
N THR A 141 6.72 -12.72 -6.23
CA THR A 141 6.48 -12.66 -7.67
C THR A 141 6.70 -14.05 -8.26
N GLY A 142 6.33 -14.25 -9.53
CA GLY A 142 6.42 -15.58 -10.17
C GLY A 142 7.84 -16.16 -10.26
N TRP A 143 8.87 -15.33 -10.14
CA TRP A 143 10.29 -15.70 -10.28
C TRP A 143 11.12 -15.45 -9.00
N GLY A 144 10.48 -15.13 -7.87
CA GLY A 144 11.16 -14.85 -6.61
C GLY A 144 10.51 -13.72 -5.81
N ASP A 145 11.11 -13.34 -4.70
CA ASP A 145 10.57 -12.28 -3.85
C ASP A 145 11.21 -10.93 -4.19
N GLY A 146 10.38 -9.93 -4.52
CA GLY A 146 10.79 -8.54 -4.64
C GLY A 146 10.67 -7.83 -3.29
N SER A 147 11.54 -6.86 -3.02
CA SER A 147 11.42 -6.03 -1.82
C SER A 147 11.69 -4.56 -2.07
N ILE A 148 11.01 -3.71 -1.30
CA ILE A 148 11.20 -2.27 -1.28
C ILE A 148 11.59 -1.92 0.15
N THR A 149 12.70 -1.20 0.34
CA THR A 149 13.19 -0.80 1.65
C THR A 149 13.41 0.70 1.70
N LEU A 150 12.93 1.34 2.76
CA LEU A 150 13.13 2.76 3.03
C LEU A 150 14.58 2.99 3.48
N THR A 151 15.36 3.62 2.61
CA THR A 151 16.80 3.86 2.84
C THR A 151 17.08 5.13 3.63
N ARG A 152 16.22 6.15 3.49
CA ARG A 152 16.40 7.44 4.16
C ARG A 152 15.05 8.12 4.37
N LEU A 153 14.84 8.61 5.59
CA LEU A 153 13.71 9.47 5.95
C LEU A 153 14.25 10.74 6.59
N LYS A 154 13.94 11.90 5.99
CA LYS A 154 14.24 13.22 6.54
C LYS A 154 12.93 13.84 7.03
N ILE A 155 12.82 14.06 8.34
CA ILE A 155 11.67 14.69 8.98
C ILE A 155 12.06 16.13 9.24
N LYS A 156 11.39 17.10 8.62
CA LYS A 156 11.52 18.50 9.02
C LYS A 156 10.71 18.68 10.30
N PRO A 157 11.29 19.14 11.41
CA PRO A 157 10.51 19.50 12.58
C PRO A 157 9.54 20.60 12.17
N ASN A 158 8.26 20.46 12.52
CA ASN A 158 7.38 21.62 12.53
C ASN A 158 7.92 22.53 13.63
N ARG A 159 8.40 23.72 13.27
CA ARG A 159 8.85 24.72 14.24
C ARG A 159 7.57 25.20 14.96
N PRO A 160 7.56 25.27 16.31
CA PRO A 160 6.43 25.85 17.03
C PRO A 160 6.20 27.30 16.60
#